data_AF-F2D5Z7-F1
#
_entry.id   AF-F2D5Z7-F1
#
_cell.length_a   1.000
_cell.length_b   1.000
_cell.length_c   1.000
_cell.angle_alpha   90.00
_cell.angle_beta   90.00
_cell.angle_gamma   90.00
#
_symmetry.space_group_name_H-M   'P 1'
#
loop_
_entity.id
_entity.type
_entity.pdbx_description
1 polymer ?
#
loop_
_entity_poly.entity_id
_entity_poly.type
_entity_poly.pdbx_seq_one_letter_code
_entity_poly.pdbx_strand_id
1 'polypeptide(L)'
;GIDPSLAVHAYEEPVEGTVYEREVNRLLDSLGPRFVDWWWNTPLPVDADLLPEVVPGFKTPFRQCPPGVRPTLADEELTYLRKLARPLPTHFALG
;
A
#
# COMPACT_ATOMS: atom_id res chain seq x y z
N GLY A 1 36.33 -31.02 4.51
CA GLY A 1 35.19 -30.92 3.59
C GLY A 1 34.37 -29.72 4.00
N ILE A 2 34.03 -28.85 3.06
CA ILE A 2 33.20 -27.67 3.32
C ILE A 2 31.75 -28.15 3.44
N ASP A 3 31.06 -27.78 4.52
CA ASP A 3 29.66 -28.12 4.75
C ASP A 3 28.76 -27.42 3.70
N PRO A 4 28.00 -28.17 2.87
CA PRO A 4 27.12 -27.60 1.85
C PRO A 4 25.96 -26.77 2.41
N SER A 5 25.63 -26.89 3.71
CA SER A 5 24.54 -26.14 4.33
C SER A 5 24.87 -24.66 4.57
N LEU A 6 26.15 -24.28 4.59
CA LEU A 6 26.55 -22.87 4.72
C LEU A 6 26.29 -22.05 3.45
N ALA A 7 26.09 -22.71 2.31
CA ALA A 7 25.77 -22.05 1.05
C ALA A 7 24.28 -21.69 0.93
N VAL A 8 23.39 -22.26 1.76
CA VAL A 8 21.93 -22.03 1.63
C VAL A 8 21.45 -20.72 2.26
N HIS A 9 22.30 -20.05 3.03
CA HIS A 9 22.01 -18.74 3.63
C HIS A 9 22.71 -17.56 2.94
N ALA A 10 23.44 -17.81 1.85
CA ALA A 10 24.30 -16.80 1.21
C ALA A 10 23.61 -15.96 0.11
N TYR A 11 22.28 -16.01 0.02
CA TYR A 11 21.49 -15.28 -0.99
C TYR A 11 20.20 -14.72 -0.41
N GLU A 12 20.22 -14.28 0.86
CA GLU A 12 19.34 -13.17 1.21
C GLU A 12 19.92 -11.92 0.54
N GLU A 13 19.33 -11.54 -0.60
CA GLU A 13 19.59 -10.21 -1.16
C GLU A 13 19.37 -9.16 -0.08
N PRO A 14 20.17 -8.08 -0.03
CA PRO A 14 19.99 -7.02 0.94
C PRO A 14 18.56 -6.48 0.77
N VAL A 15 17.71 -6.74 1.75
CA VAL A 15 16.32 -6.29 1.68
C VAL A 15 16.32 -4.79 1.88
N GLU A 16 16.16 -4.03 0.80
CA GLU A 16 16.06 -2.58 0.83
C GLU A 16 14.83 -2.13 1.66
N GLY A 17 15.04 -1.08 2.45
CA GLY A 17 13.97 -0.40 3.20
C GLY A 17 13.91 -0.71 4.69
N THR A 18 13.12 0.10 5.40
CA THR A 18 12.80 -0.05 6.82
C THR A 18 11.95 -1.31 7.06
N VAL A 19 11.86 -1.76 8.32
CA VAL A 19 10.95 -2.86 8.70
C VAL A 19 9.51 -2.58 8.29
N TYR A 20 9.07 -1.33 8.40
CA TYR A 20 7.74 -0.89 7.99
C TYR A 20 7.53 -1.05 6.48
N GLU A 21 8.48 -0.57 5.66
CA GLU A 21 8.39 -0.67 4.20
C GLU A 21 8.35 -2.13 3.73
N ARG A 22 9.12 -3.00 4.38
CA ARG A 22 9.10 -4.44 4.10
C ARG A 22 7.73 -5.07 4.37
N GLU A 23 7.13 -4.73 5.50
CA GLU A 23 5.83 -5.29 5.88
C GLU A 23 4.70 -4.75 4.99
N VAL A 24 4.77 -3.46 4.64
CA VAL A 24 3.87 -2.86 3.65
C VAL A 24 4.02 -3.54 2.30
N ASN A 25 5.24 -3.79 1.82
CA ASN A 25 5.45 -4.49 0.56
C ASN A 25 4.89 -5.92 0.61
N ARG A 26 5.18 -6.69 1.66
CA ARG A 26 4.61 -8.04 1.84
C ARG A 26 3.08 -8.04 1.85
N LEU A 27 2.46 -7.08 2.54
CA LEU A 27 1.01 -6.93 2.56
C LEU A 27 0.47 -6.67 1.17
N LEU A 28 1.04 -5.72 0.45
CA LEU A 28 0.57 -5.35 -0.88
C LEU A 28 0.81 -6.47 -1.92
N ASP A 29 1.90 -7.24 -1.82
CA ASP A 29 2.14 -8.42 -2.66
C ASP A 29 1.10 -9.53 -2.45
N SER A 30 0.49 -9.58 -1.26
CA SER A 30 -0.60 -10.52 -0.95
C SER A 30 -1.95 -10.11 -1.55
N LEU A 31 -2.10 -8.84 -1.94
CA LEU A 31 -3.35 -8.31 -2.49
C LEU A 31 -3.47 -8.53 -4.00
N GLY A 32 -2.37 -8.39 -4.74
CA GLY A 32 -2.37 -8.56 -6.19
C GLY A 32 -1.09 -8.07 -6.87
N PRO A 33 -1.05 -8.12 -8.21
CA PRO A 33 0.08 -7.63 -8.99
C PRO A 33 0.34 -6.13 -8.76
N ARG A 34 1.59 -5.71 -8.96
CA ARG A 34 1.98 -4.29 -8.83
C ARG A 34 1.76 -3.56 -10.15
N PHE A 35 1.31 -2.32 -10.06
CA PHE A 35 1.26 -1.41 -11.20
C PHE A 35 2.68 -0.87 -11.49
N VAL A 36 3.35 -1.47 -12.48
CA VAL A 36 4.78 -1.20 -12.77
C VAL A 36 5.04 0.14 -13.43
N ASP A 37 4.04 0.74 -14.09
CA ASP A 37 4.14 2.04 -14.77
C ASP A 37 3.86 3.23 -13.82
N TRP A 38 4.05 3.02 -12.51
CA TRP A 38 3.82 4.03 -11.49
C TRP A 38 4.88 5.13 -11.56
N TRP A 39 4.45 6.34 -11.91
CA TRP A 39 5.33 7.50 -12.10
C TRP A 39 5.65 8.26 -10.80
N TRP A 40 5.14 7.81 -9.65
CA TRP A 40 5.34 8.45 -8.34
C TRP A 40 6.19 7.57 -7.41
N ASN A 41 6.33 8.00 -6.16
CA ASN A 41 7.11 7.32 -5.13
C ASN A 41 6.60 5.91 -4.82
N THR A 42 7.53 5.05 -4.40
CA THR A 42 7.25 3.75 -3.81
C THR A 42 6.49 3.86 -2.49
N PRO A 43 5.72 2.83 -2.08
CA PRO A 43 5.58 1.52 -2.72
C PRO A 43 4.73 1.56 -3.99
N LEU A 44 5.01 0.63 -4.92
CA LEU A 44 4.18 0.48 -6.12
C LEU A 44 2.74 0.11 -5.71
N PRO A 45 1.72 0.80 -6.23
CA PRO A 45 0.34 0.45 -5.93
C PRO A 45 -0.02 -0.92 -6.50
N VAL A 46 -1.12 -1.48 -6.01
CA VAL A 46 -1.70 -2.71 -6.55
C VAL A 46 -2.49 -2.35 -7.80
N ASP A 47 -2.37 -3.16 -8.83
CA ASP A 47 -3.14 -3.02 -10.06
C ASP A 47 -4.58 -3.51 -9.84
N ALA A 48 -5.54 -2.59 -9.82
CA ALA A 48 -6.94 -2.85 -9.53
C ALA A 48 -7.64 -3.59 -10.68
N ASP A 49 -7.20 -3.39 -11.92
CA ASP A 49 -7.77 -4.07 -13.09
C ASP A 49 -7.46 -5.57 -13.07
N LEU A 50 -6.41 -5.96 -12.35
CA LEU A 50 -5.99 -7.35 -12.15
C LEU A 50 -6.54 -7.98 -10.87
N LEU A 51 -7.30 -7.23 -10.06
CA LEU A 51 -7.95 -7.78 -8.87
C LEU A 51 -9.21 -8.57 -9.22
N PRO A 52 -9.59 -9.55 -8.39
CA PRO A 52 -10.87 -10.24 -8.56
C PRO A 52 -12.04 -9.25 -8.49
N GLU A 53 -12.94 -9.31 -9.48
CA GLU A 53 -14.13 -8.45 -9.56
C GLU A 53 -15.05 -8.61 -8.33
N VAL A 54 -15.09 -9.80 -7.74
CA VAL A 54 -15.91 -10.12 -6.58
C VAL A 54 -15.05 -10.71 -5.46
N VAL A 55 -15.06 -10.06 -4.30
CA VAL A 55 -14.43 -10.56 -3.08
C VAL A 55 -15.51 -11.15 -2.16
N PRO A 56 -15.56 -12.49 -1.97
CA PRO A 56 -16.57 -13.12 -1.12
C PRO A 56 -16.53 -12.57 0.31
N GLY A 57 -17.70 -12.18 0.83
CA GLY A 57 -17.83 -11.64 2.18
C GLY A 57 -17.39 -10.18 2.34
N PHE A 58 -16.96 -9.50 1.27
CA PHE A 58 -16.69 -8.07 1.32
C PHE A 58 -17.96 -7.28 1.65
N LYS A 59 -17.90 -6.46 2.70
CA LYS A 59 -18.96 -5.52 3.07
C LYS A 59 -18.48 -4.12 2.78
N THR A 60 -19.22 -3.38 1.97
CA THR A 60 -18.90 -1.98 1.66
C THR A 60 -18.74 -1.18 2.95
N PRO A 61 -17.63 -0.45 3.14
CA PRO A 61 -17.43 0.38 4.32
C PRO A 61 -18.55 1.41 4.46
N PHE A 62 -19.02 1.64 5.68
CA PHE A 62 -20.01 2.68 5.95
C PHE A 62 -19.42 4.06 5.69
N ARG A 63 -20.08 4.83 4.83
CA ARG A 63 -19.77 6.25 4.60
C ARG A 63 -20.70 7.10 5.45
N GLN A 64 -20.37 7.28 6.73
CA GLN A 64 -21.08 8.20 7.61
C GLN A 64 -20.22 9.42 7.89
N CYS A 65 -20.76 10.61 7.63
CA CYS A 65 -20.17 11.83 8.16
C CYS A 65 -20.46 11.86 9.67
N PRO A 66 -19.46 12.15 10.53
CA PRO A 66 -19.71 12.30 11.96
C PRO A 66 -20.82 13.33 12.22
N PRO A 67 -21.71 13.10 13.19
CA PRO A 67 -22.82 13.99 13.46
C PRO A 67 -22.33 15.40 13.80
N GLY A 68 -22.98 16.42 13.25
CA GLY A 68 -22.60 17.83 13.45
C GLY A 68 -21.43 18.30 12.59
N VAL A 69 -20.86 17.45 11.75
CA VAL A 69 -19.81 17.84 10.80
C VAL A 69 -20.43 18.13 9.44
N ARG A 70 -19.93 19.17 8.78
CA ARG A 70 -20.37 19.53 7.43
C ARG A 70 -19.89 18.45 6.45
N PRO A 71 -20.71 18.00 5.48
CA PRO A 71 -20.30 16.97 4.52
C PRO A 71 -19.17 17.42 3.58
N THR A 72 -18.88 18.72 3.53
CA THR A 72 -17.89 19.32 2.64
C THR A 72 -16.79 20.02 3.42
N LEU A 73 -15.55 19.66 3.11
CA LEU A 73 -14.33 20.30 3.63
C LEU A 73 -14.14 21.69 3.03
N ALA A 74 -13.72 22.65 3.84
CA ALA A 74 -13.24 23.95 3.40
C ALA A 74 -11.85 23.85 2.76
N ASP A 75 -11.44 24.87 1.99
CA ASP A 75 -10.15 24.90 1.30
C ASP A 75 -8.95 24.80 2.26
N GLU A 76 -9.05 25.41 3.44
CA GLU A 76 -8.02 25.34 4.48
C GLU A 76 -7.90 23.92 5.08
N GLU A 77 -9.03 23.25 5.31
CA GLU A 77 -9.10 21.88 5.83
C GLU A 77 -8.53 20.90 4.80
N LEU A 78 -8.90 21.06 3.52
CA LEU A 78 -8.33 20.29 2.42
C LEU A 78 -6.81 20.49 2.32
N THR A 79 -6.35 21.74 2.43
CA THR A 79 -4.92 22.05 2.36
C THR A 79 -4.16 21.44 3.54
N TYR A 80 -4.72 21.50 4.74
CA TYR A 80 -4.18 20.87 5.93
C TYR A 80 -4.07 19.35 5.80
N LEU A 81 -5.15 18.68 5.39
CA LEU A 81 -5.16 17.23 5.19
C LEU A 81 -4.19 16.79 4.09
N ARG A 82 -4.07 17.55 2.99
CA ARG A 82 -3.08 17.28 1.94
C ARG A 82 -1.64 17.36 2.47
N LYS A 83 -1.33 18.33 3.34
CA LYS A 83 0.00 18.43 3.96
C LYS A 83 0.30 17.21 4.83
N LEU A 84 -0.68 16.72 5.59
CA LEU A 84 -0.55 15.51 6.41
C LEU A 84 -0.44 14.23 5.58
N ALA A 85 -1.14 14.15 4.44
CA ALA A 85 -1.17 12.97 3.60
C ALA A 85 0.10 12.81 2.74
N ARG A 86 0.77 13.92 2.36
CA ARG A 86 1.99 13.90 1.53
C ARG A 86 3.10 12.94 1.98
N PRO A 87 3.47 12.85 3.27
CA PRO A 87 4.48 11.91 3.72
C PRO A 87 3.94 10.48 3.92
N LEU A 88 2.63 10.25 3.84
CA LEU A 88 2.07 8.92 4.00
C LEU A 88 2.32 8.11 2.71
N PRO A 89 2.72 6.84 2.81
CA PRO A 89 2.88 5.98 1.65
C PRO A 89 1.55 5.86 0.86
N THR A 90 1.66 5.59 -0.43
CA THR A 90 0.50 5.31 -1.28
C THR A 90 0.02 3.88 -1.02
N HIS A 91 -1.21 3.74 -0.51
CA HIS A 91 -1.80 2.44 -0.10
C HIS A 91 -3.09 2.11 -0.87
N PHE A 92 -3.24 2.60 -2.10
CA PHE A 92 -4.45 2.39 -2.88
C PHE A 92 -4.16 1.55 -4.13
N ALA A 93 -5.21 0.93 -4.64
CA ALA A 93 -5.18 0.26 -5.94
C ALA A 93 -5.57 1.27 -7.05
N LEU A 94 -5.05 1.07 -8.26
CA LEU A 94 -5.32 1.89 -9.44
C LEU A 94 -5.87 1.02 -10.57
N GLY A 95 -6.95 1.48 -11.21
CA GLY A 95 -7.59 0.93 -12.41
C GLY A 95 -8.41 2.02 -13.07
#